data_AF-A0A7W8YVI4-F1
#
_entry.id   AF-A0A7W8YVI4-F1
#
_cell.length_a   1.000
_cell.length_b   1.000
_cell.length_c   1.000
_cell.angle_alpha   90.00
_cell.angle_beta   90.00
_cell.angle_gamma   90.00
#
_symmetry.space_group_name_H-M   'P 1'
#
loop_
_entity.id
_entity.type
_entity.pdbx_description
1 polymer ?
#
loop_
_entity_poly.entity_id
_entity_poly.type
_entity_poly.pdbx_seq_one_letter_code
_entity_poly.pdbx_strand_id
1 'polypeptide(L)' 'MIEKKTSPATQDPKNEMVFTKKNYQLLLISMAIVVVGFMLMIGTTDIYDLRKTLLAPMVVLFGFGFGIYAILKK' A
#
# COMPACT_ATOMS: atom_id res chain seq x y z
N MET A 1 1.54 -28.39 51.83
CA MET A 1 2.24 -27.50 50.87
C MET A 1 1.56 -27.67 49.53
N ILE A 2 0.76 -26.68 49.11
CA ILE A 2 0.02 -26.72 47.83
C ILE A 2 0.83 -25.90 46.83
N GLU A 3 1.60 -26.59 45.99
CA GLU A 3 2.33 -25.96 44.89
C GLU A 3 1.34 -25.78 43.72
N LYS A 4 0.86 -24.55 43.55
CA LYS A 4 -0.02 -24.16 42.45
C LYS A 4 0.81 -24.18 41.16
N LYS A 5 0.74 -25.27 40.40
CA LYS A 5 1.32 -25.37 39.05
C LYS A 5 0.69 -24.29 38.17
N THR A 6 1.47 -23.26 37.86
CA THR A 6 1.12 -22.20 36.92
C THR A 6 1.16 -22.79 35.51
N SER A 7 -0.01 -22.94 34.89
CA SER A 7 -0.14 -23.32 33.48
C SER A 7 0.68 -22.37 32.61
N PRO A 8 1.40 -22.86 31.58
CA PRO A 8 2.06 -22.00 30.63
C PRO A 8 0.97 -21.24 29.89
N ALA A 9 0.93 -19.92 30.07
CA ALA A 9 0.10 -19.05 29.26
C ALA A 9 0.49 -19.27 27.80
N THR A 10 -0.40 -19.89 27.02
CA THR A 10 -0.35 -19.87 25.58
C THR A 10 -0.33 -18.40 25.17
N GLN A 11 0.86 -17.87 24.93
CA GLN A 11 1.01 -16.60 24.24
C GLN A 11 0.60 -16.91 22.81
N ASP A 12 -0.69 -16.76 22.51
CA ASP A 12 -1.13 -16.56 21.15
C ASP A 12 -0.21 -15.47 20.59
N PRO A 13 0.58 -15.73 19.53
CA PRO A 13 1.28 -14.65 18.87
C PRO A 13 0.17 -13.73 18.40
N LYS A 14 -0.06 -12.65 19.15
CA LYS A 14 -0.92 -11.56 18.72
C LYS A 14 -0.31 -11.14 17.42
N ASN A 15 -0.92 -11.62 16.34
CA ASN A 15 -0.60 -11.26 14.99
C ASN A 15 -1.08 -9.81 14.88
N GLU A 16 -0.32 -8.91 15.51
CA GLU A 16 -0.45 -7.47 15.37
C GLU A 16 -0.10 -7.19 13.92
N MET A 17 -1.08 -7.42 13.05
CA MET A 17 -1.00 -6.98 11.68
C MET A 17 -0.66 -5.50 11.74
N VAL A 18 0.51 -5.16 11.20
CA VAL A 18 1.04 -3.79 11.17
C VAL A 18 0.01 -2.82 10.56
N PHE A 19 -0.90 -3.36 9.75
CA PHE A 19 -1.98 -2.65 9.08
C PHE A 19 -3.35 -3.28 9.35
N THR A 20 -4.36 -2.42 9.45
CA THR A 20 -5.78 -2.82 9.41
C THR A 20 -6.12 -3.34 8.00
N LYS A 21 -7.07 -4.28 7.88
CA LYS A 21 -7.52 -4.82 6.57
C LYS A 21 -7.88 -3.72 5.55
N LYS A 22 -8.48 -2.62 6.02
CA LYS A 22 -8.80 -1.45 5.18
C LYS A 22 -7.57 -0.76 4.61
N ASN A 23 -6.50 -0.63 5.38
CA ASN A 23 -5.25 0.00 4.96
C ASN A 23 -4.54 -0.88 3.92
N TYR A 24 -4.64 -2.20 4.06
CA TYR A 24 -4.16 -3.14 3.06
C TYR A 24 -4.92 -3.01 1.73
N GLN A 25 -6.24 -2.82 1.77
CA GLN A 25 -7.02 -2.54 0.55
C GLN A 25 -6.62 -1.21 -0.10
N LEU A 26 -6.44 -0.15 0.70
CA LEU A 26 -5.98 1.16 0.21
C LEU A 26 -4.58 1.09 -0.41
N LEU A 27 -3.67 0.30 0.18
CA LEU A 27 -2.35 0.03 -0.38
C LEU A 27 -2.46 -0.66 -1.74
N LEU A 28 -3.32 -1.67 -1.88
CA LEU A 28 -3.52 -2.38 -3.14
C LEU A 28 -4.05 -1.44 -4.24
N ILE A 29 -4.98 -0.55 -3.89
CA ILE A 29 -5.51 0.47 -4.80
C ILE A 29 -4.39 1.44 -5.21
N SER A 30 -3.55 1.88 -4.27
CA SER A 30 -2.40 2.75 -4.58
C SER A 30 -1.46 2.11 -5.60
N MET A 31 -1.23 0.79 -5.47
CA MET A 31 -0.38 0.04 -6.38
C MET A 31 -0.99 -0.05 -7.78
N ALA A 32 -2.30 -0.26 -7.87
CA ALA A 32 -3.01 -0.26 -9.15
C ALA A 32 -2.90 1.12 -9.85
N ILE A 33 -3.03 2.23 -9.11
CA ILE A 33 -2.87 3.58 -9.66
C ILE A 33 -1.45 3.79 -10.22
N VAL A 34 -0.42 3.37 -9.48
CA VAL A 34 0.98 3.45 -9.93
C VAL A 34 1.18 2.66 -11.22
N VAL A 35 0.67 1.43 -11.28
CA VAL A 35 0.74 0.58 -12.48
C VAL A 35 0.08 1.27 -13.67
N VAL A 36 -1.11 1.85 -13.49
CA VAL A 36 -1.81 2.61 -14.54
C VAL A 36 -1.01 3.83 -14.98
N GLY A 37 -0.38 4.55 -14.04
CA GLY A 37 0.48 5.70 -14.35
C GLY A 37 1.68 5.32 -15.22
N PHE A 38 2.34 4.20 -14.92
CA PHE A 38 3.41 3.67 -15.78
C PHE A 38 2.89 3.13 -17.11
N MET A 39 1.71 2.51 -17.12
CA MET A 39 1.08 2.01 -18.34
C MET A 39 0.74 3.15 -19.31
N LEU A 40 0.34 4.32 -18.80
CA LEU A 40 0.15 5.53 -19.60
C LEU A 40 1.45 6.05 -20.24
N MET A 41 2.62 5.74 -19.66
CA MET A 41 3.92 6.07 -20.27
C MET A 41 4.24 5.15 -21.46
N ILE A 42 3.67 3.94 -21.53
CA ILE A 42 3.88 2.99 -22.63
C ILE A 42 3.07 3.43 -23.85
N GLY A 43 3.67 3.38 -25.05
CA GLY A 43 3.01 3.73 -26.33
C GLY A 43 3.81 4.74 -27.17
N THR A 44 3.55 4.74 -28.48
CA THR A 44 4.35 5.46 -29.49
C THR A 44 3.68 6.73 -30.02
N THR A 45 2.70 7.29 -29.30
CA THR A 45 2.14 8.60 -29.64
C THR A 45 3.17 9.69 -29.34
N ASP A 46 3.37 10.60 -30.29
CA ASP A 46 4.27 11.75 -30.30
C ASP A 46 4.87 12.14 -28.94
N ILE A 47 6.19 12.29 -28.88
CA ILE A 47 6.95 12.64 -27.67
C ILE A 47 6.50 13.98 -27.04
N TYR A 48 5.78 14.81 -27.80
CA TYR A 48 5.20 16.08 -27.34
C TYR A 48 3.77 15.97 -26.77
N ASP A 49 3.23 14.76 -26.61
CA ASP A 49 1.90 14.57 -26.04
C ASP A 49 1.93 14.85 -24.52
N LEU A 50 1.29 15.94 -24.10
CA LEU A 50 1.23 16.41 -22.69
C LEU A 50 0.76 15.32 -21.71
N ARG A 51 0.01 14.34 -22.22
CA ARG A 51 -0.46 13.18 -21.46
C ARG A 51 0.68 12.32 -20.91
N LYS A 52 1.79 12.17 -21.64
CA LYS A 52 2.93 11.38 -21.15
C LYS A 52 3.92 12.20 -20.37
N THR A 53 4.16 13.43 -20.79
CA THR A 53 5.21 14.27 -20.19
C THR A 53 4.78 14.86 -18.84
N LEU A 54 3.49 15.12 -18.64
CA LEU A 54 2.96 15.72 -17.40
C LEU A 54 1.96 14.81 -16.69
N LEU A 55 0.95 14.32 -17.41
CA LEU A 55 -0.16 13.62 -16.76
C LEU A 55 0.27 12.27 -16.18
N ALA A 56 1.04 11.46 -16.92
CA ALA A 56 1.50 10.17 -16.44
C ALA A 56 2.39 10.27 -15.17
N PRO A 57 3.43 11.12 -15.11
CA PRO A 57 4.21 11.34 -13.89
C PRO A 57 3.35 11.82 -12.71
N MET A 58 2.39 12.71 -12.95
CA MET A 58 1.47 13.19 -11.91
C MET A 58 0.61 12.06 -11.35
N VAL A 59 0.10 11.15 -12.19
CA VAL A 59 -0.67 9.97 -11.75
C VAL A 59 0.20 9.03 -10.90
N VAL A 60 1.46 8.80 -11.31
CA VAL A 60 2.41 7.99 -10.54
C VAL A 60 2.69 8.61 -9.16
N LEU A 61 2.98 9.91 -9.11
CA LEU A 61 3.20 10.63 -7.86
C LEU A 61 1.98 10.59 -6.94
N PHE A 62 0.78 10.75 -7.51
CA PHE A 62 -0.46 10.61 -6.76
C PHE A 62 -0.64 9.21 -6.19
N GLY A 63 -0.34 8.16 -6.98
CA GLY A 63 -0.36 6.77 -6.52
C GLY A 63 0.58 6.53 -5.34
N PHE A 64 1.82 7.05 -5.41
CA PHE A 64 2.76 6.96 -4.29
C PHE A 64 2.30 7.74 -3.06
N GLY A 65 1.78 8.97 -3.23
CA GLY A 65 1.23 9.75 -2.13
C GLY A 65 0.06 9.05 -1.45
N PHE A 66 -0.83 8.44 -2.22
CA PHE A 66 -1.95 7.64 -1.72
C PHE A 66 -1.47 6.39 -0.99
N GLY A 67 -0.41 5.73 -1.48
CA GLY A 67 0.21 4.58 -0.81
C GLY A 67 0.83 4.96 0.54
N ILE A 68 1.55 6.08 0.60
CA ILE A 68 2.09 6.63 1.85
C ILE A 68 0.96 6.93 2.83
N TYR A 69 -0.13 7.56 2.37
CA TYR A 69 -1.30 7.81 3.21
C TYR A 69 -1.93 6.51 3.72
N ALA A 70 -2.05 5.48 2.89
CA ALA A 70 -2.59 4.18 3.29
C ALA A 70 -1.73 3.50 4.37
N ILE A 71 -0.42 3.69 4.34
CA ILE A 71 0.53 3.15 5.32
C ILE A 71 0.49 3.96 6.62
N LEU A 72 0.51 5.29 6.53
CA LEU A 72 0.55 6.19 7.70
C LEU A 72 -0.78 6.25 8.44
N LYS A 73 -1.89 6.08 7.73
CA LYS A 73 -3.22 5.99 8.32
C LYS A 73 -3.30 4.65 9.05
N LYS A 74 -3.07 4.64 10.37
CA LYS A 74 -3.36 3.50 11.23
C LYS A 74 -4.86 3.37 11.44
#